data_AF-A0A956F4W4-F1
#
_entry.id   AF-A0A956F4W4-F1
#
_cell.length_a   1.000
_cell.length_b   1.000
_cell.length_c   1.000
_cell.angle_alpha   90.00
_cell.angle_beta   90.00
_cell.angle_gamma   90.00
#
_symmetry.space_group_name_H-M   'P 1'
#
loop_
_entity.id
_entity.type
_entity.pdbx_description
1 polymer ?
#
loop_
_entity_poly.entity_id
_entity_poly.type
_entity_poly.pdbx_seq_one_letter_code
_entity_poly.pdbx_strand_id
1 'polypeptide(L)'
;MSTFKVNIPAGPLWSNDEAQKLGPRIAAAHGGKFTGQWTTVVEGQMSVVEVELPVEHSGSHELTTDVLAGPLWSNDEAQKIGPNIAASYGGTFTGQWRTITEGVMSVIQVRFKY
;
A
#
# COMPACT_ATOMS: atom_id res chain seq x y z
N MET A 1 -16.55 0.38 11.31
CA MET A 1 -15.50 1.11 10.56
C MET A 1 -15.88 1.07 9.09
N SER A 2 -15.75 2.18 8.38
CA SER A 2 -15.99 2.21 6.94
C SER A 2 -14.86 1.48 6.20
N THR A 3 -15.20 0.80 5.11
CA THR A 3 -14.27 0.06 4.27
C THR A 3 -14.43 0.46 2.81
N PHE A 4 -13.42 0.14 2.00
CA PHE A 4 -13.46 0.26 0.55
C PHE A 4 -12.72 -0.91 -0.08
N LYS A 5 -12.91 -1.14 -1.38
CA LYS A 5 -12.28 -2.25 -2.11
C LYS A 5 -11.37 -1.73 -3.19
N VAL A 6 -10.20 -2.36 -3.32
CA VAL A 6 -9.24 -2.09 -4.39
C VAL A 6 -8.61 -3.38 -4.88
N ASN A 7 -8.14 -3.36 -6.13
CA ASN A 7 -7.33 -4.44 -6.68
C ASN A 7 -5.86 -4.21 -6.34
N ILE A 8 -5.22 -5.20 -5.70
CA ILE A 8 -3.81 -5.17 -5.33
C ILE A 8 -3.03 -6.12 -6.25
N PRO A 9 -1.91 -5.68 -6.87
CA PRO A 9 -1.04 -6.55 -7.66
C PRO A 9 -0.57 -7.78 -6.88
N ALA A 10 -0.67 -8.95 -7.50
CA ALA A 10 -0.36 -10.24 -6.89
C ALA A 10 0.83 -10.96 -7.55
N GLY A 11 1.41 -10.39 -8.62
CA GLY A 11 2.22 -11.17 -9.56
C GLY A 11 1.34 -12.08 -10.42
N PRO A 12 1.91 -13.00 -11.23
CA PRO A 12 1.13 -13.93 -12.03
C PRO A 12 0.43 -14.97 -11.13
N LEU A 13 -0.87 -15.15 -11.31
CA LEU A 13 -1.66 -16.24 -10.71
C LEU A 13 -2.18 -17.16 -11.83
N TRP A 14 -1.87 -18.45 -11.73
CA TRP A 14 -2.10 -19.42 -12.81
C TRP A 14 -3.38 -20.23 -12.64
N SER A 15 -4.02 -20.15 -11.47
CA SER A 15 -5.26 -20.87 -11.18
C SER A 15 -6.07 -20.18 -10.09
N ASN A 16 -7.35 -20.52 -10.02
CA ASN A 16 -8.19 -20.06 -8.92
C ASN A 16 -7.70 -20.58 -7.57
N ASP A 17 -7.27 -21.84 -7.48
CA ASP A 17 -6.79 -22.42 -6.21
C ASP A 17 -5.55 -21.68 -5.67
N GLU A 18 -4.63 -21.30 -6.56
CA GLU A 18 -3.48 -20.45 -6.21
C GLU A 18 -3.94 -19.07 -5.73
N ALA A 19 -4.87 -18.43 -6.44
CA ALA A 19 -5.41 -17.14 -6.06
C ALA A 19 -6.11 -17.16 -4.69
N GLN A 20 -6.91 -18.21 -4.42
CA GLN A 20 -7.59 -18.37 -3.12
C GLN A 20 -6.59 -18.65 -1.98
N LYS A 21 -5.44 -19.27 -2.27
CA LYS A 21 -4.38 -19.52 -1.30
C LYS A 21 -3.52 -18.28 -1.00
N LEU A 22 -3.21 -17.48 -2.02
CA LEU A 22 -2.30 -16.33 -1.91
C LEU A 22 -3.02 -15.02 -1.61
N GLY A 23 -4.26 -14.84 -2.09
CA GLY A 23 -5.08 -13.65 -1.87
C GLY A 23 -5.17 -13.23 -0.39
N PRO A 24 -5.48 -14.14 0.56
CA PRO A 24 -5.51 -13.80 1.98
C PRO A 24 -4.17 -13.31 2.54
N ARG A 25 -3.04 -13.79 2.00
CA ARG A 25 -1.69 -13.36 2.44
C ARG A 25 -1.37 -11.95 1.95
N ILE A 26 -1.71 -11.67 0.69
CA ILE A 26 -1.57 -10.33 0.11
C ILE A 26 -2.46 -9.35 0.87
N ALA A 27 -3.73 -9.70 1.11
CA ALA A 27 -4.63 -8.87 1.90
C ALA A 27 -4.07 -8.58 3.31
N ALA A 28 -3.55 -9.60 4.00
CA ALA A 28 -2.95 -9.42 5.33
C ALA A 28 -1.74 -8.48 5.30
N ALA A 29 -0.89 -8.54 4.28
CA ALA A 29 0.26 -7.64 4.12
C ALA A 29 -0.16 -6.16 3.95
N HIS A 30 -1.37 -5.91 3.45
CA HIS A 30 -1.96 -4.58 3.31
C HIS A 30 -2.94 -4.23 4.44
N GLY A 31 -3.03 -5.04 5.50
CA GLY A 31 -3.97 -4.79 6.61
C GLY A 31 -5.45 -4.90 6.23
N GLY A 32 -5.76 -5.65 5.16
CA GLY A 32 -7.11 -5.85 4.63
C GLY A 32 -7.60 -7.30 4.67
N LYS A 33 -8.74 -7.52 4.04
CA LYS A 33 -9.35 -8.85 3.84
C LYS A 33 -9.52 -9.15 2.36
N PHE A 34 -9.06 -10.32 1.94
CA PHE A 34 -9.28 -10.79 0.58
C PHE A 34 -10.77 -11.09 0.38
N THR A 35 -11.36 -10.59 -0.71
CA THR A 35 -12.80 -10.74 -0.95
C THR A 35 -13.16 -12.04 -1.67
N GLY A 36 -12.16 -12.81 -2.11
CA GLY A 36 -12.32 -13.97 -2.97
C GLY A 36 -12.21 -13.65 -4.46
N GLN A 37 -12.31 -12.37 -4.85
CA GLN A 37 -12.26 -11.94 -6.25
C GLN A 37 -10.83 -11.67 -6.71
N TRP A 38 -10.49 -12.12 -7.91
CA TRP A 38 -9.19 -11.91 -8.54
C TRP A 38 -9.33 -11.93 -10.06
N THR A 39 -8.36 -11.38 -10.77
CA THR A 39 -8.31 -11.44 -12.23
C THR A 39 -6.89 -11.30 -12.77
N THR A 40 -6.61 -11.93 -13.90
CA THR A 40 -5.37 -11.73 -14.66
C THR A 40 -5.54 -10.49 -15.54
N VAL A 41 -4.68 -9.49 -15.32
CA VAL A 41 -4.72 -8.21 -16.04
C VAL A 41 -3.69 -8.13 -17.16
N VAL A 42 -2.61 -8.92 -17.06
CA VAL A 42 -1.61 -9.12 -18.12
C VAL A 42 -1.30 -10.60 -18.20
N GLU A 43 -1.69 -11.24 -19.30
CA GLU A 43 -1.53 -12.67 -19.50
C GLU A 43 -0.08 -13.11 -19.31
N GLY A 44 0.12 -14.13 -18.47
CA GLY A 44 1.43 -14.70 -18.16
C GLY A 44 2.35 -13.82 -17.31
N GLN A 45 1.92 -12.63 -16.86
CA GLN A 45 2.79 -11.68 -16.16
C GLN A 45 2.19 -11.12 -14.86
N MET A 46 0.90 -10.76 -14.85
CA MET A 46 0.31 -10.07 -13.71
C MET A 46 -1.18 -10.36 -13.52
N SER A 47 -1.52 -10.69 -12.29
CA SER A 47 -2.87 -10.79 -11.78
C SER A 47 -3.04 -9.83 -10.59
N VAL A 48 -4.29 -9.52 -10.27
CA VAL A 48 -4.66 -8.71 -9.11
C VAL A 48 -5.65 -9.47 -8.25
N VAL A 49 -5.64 -9.19 -6.95
CA VAL A 49 -6.63 -9.68 -5.97
C VAL A 49 -7.41 -8.50 -5.41
N GLU A 50 -8.73 -8.63 -5.29
CA GLU A 50 -9.56 -7.61 -4.65
C GLU A 50 -9.43 -7.73 -3.13
N VAL A 51 -9.09 -6.61 -2.50
CA VAL A 51 -8.90 -6.50 -1.05
C VAL A 51 -9.82 -5.43 -0.51
N GLU A 52 -10.55 -5.78 0.53
CA GLU A 52 -11.31 -4.84 1.36
C GLU A 52 -10.38 -4.24 2.43
N LEU A 53 -10.20 -2.92 2.39
CA LEU A 53 -9.36 -2.16 3.30
C LEU A 53 -10.21 -1.26 4.21
N PRO A 54 -9.82 -1.07 5.47
CA PRO A 54 -10.43 -0.07 6.32
C PRO A 54 -10.02 1.34 5.87
N VAL A 55 -10.91 2.32 6.06
CA VAL A 55 -10.56 3.74 5.84
C VAL A 55 -9.49 4.21 6.83
N GLU A 56 -9.53 3.69 8.06
CA GLU A 56 -8.53 3.95 9.10
C GLU A 56 -8.04 2.65 9.70
N HIS A 57 -6.72 2.45 9.69
CA HIS A 57 -6.10 1.31 10.36
C HIS A 57 -6.03 1.56 11.87
N SER A 58 -6.47 0.57 12.64
CA SER A 58 -6.49 0.61 14.11
C SER A 58 -5.68 -0.54 14.68
N GLY A 59 -5.09 -0.36 15.86
CA GLY A 59 -4.27 -1.36 16.52
C GLY A 59 -3.48 -0.77 17.67
N SER A 60 -2.95 -1.64 18.53
CA SER A 60 -2.05 -1.21 19.63
C SER A 60 -0.58 -1.22 19.21
N HIS A 61 -0.24 -1.86 18.10
CA HIS A 61 1.13 -1.94 17.60
C HIS A 61 1.34 -0.93 16.49
N GLU A 62 2.58 -0.45 16.41
CA GLU A 62 3.00 0.50 15.39
C GLU A 62 4.29 0.03 14.72
N LEU A 63 4.37 0.20 13.40
CA LEU A 63 5.61 0.03 12.63
C LEU A 63 5.88 1.32 11.88
N THR A 64 7.11 1.82 11.96
CA THR A 64 7.53 3.01 11.20
C THR A 64 8.59 2.61 10.20
N THR A 65 8.42 3.00 8.94
CA THR A 65 9.38 2.72 7.86
C THR A 65 9.30 3.77 6.76
N ASP A 66 10.34 3.87 5.95
CA ASP A 66 10.37 4.75 4.79
C ASP A 66 9.71 4.08 3.58
N VAL A 67 8.93 4.84 2.81
CA VAL A 67 8.33 4.41 1.54
C VAL A 67 8.62 5.42 0.43
N LEU A 68 8.57 4.97 -0.82
CA LEU A 68 8.80 5.83 -1.98
C LEU A 68 7.71 6.89 -2.09
N ALA A 69 8.12 8.14 -2.30
CA ALA A 69 7.22 9.29 -2.38
C ALA A 69 7.23 9.97 -3.76
N GLY A 70 8.02 9.47 -4.72
CA GLY A 70 8.37 10.24 -5.91
C GLY A 70 9.34 11.38 -5.56
N PRO A 71 9.65 12.29 -6.51
CA PRO A 71 10.48 13.45 -6.23
C PRO A 71 9.73 14.45 -5.35
N LEU A 72 10.37 14.88 -4.25
CA LEU A 72 9.92 15.99 -3.41
C LEU A 72 10.96 17.11 -3.47
N TRP A 73 10.53 18.33 -3.80
CA TRP A 73 11.42 19.44 -4.12
C TRP A 73 11.61 20.43 -2.97
N SER A 74 10.73 20.39 -1.98
CA SER A 74 10.81 21.26 -0.79
C SER A 74 10.14 20.63 0.42
N ASN A 75 10.46 21.14 1.61
CA ASN A 75 9.77 20.72 2.82
C ASN A 75 8.29 21.10 2.79
N ASP A 76 7.93 22.28 2.28
CA ASP A 76 6.54 22.71 2.21
C ASP A 76 5.69 21.77 1.34
N GLU A 77 6.24 21.32 0.21
CA GLU A 77 5.62 20.28 -0.62
C GLU A 77 5.47 18.97 0.15
N ALA A 78 6.56 18.49 0.77
CA ALA A 78 6.56 17.24 1.53
C ALA A 78 5.53 17.24 2.66
N GLN A 79 5.41 18.34 3.41
CA GLN A 79 4.40 18.47 4.46
C GLN A 79 2.97 18.54 3.89
N LYS A 80 2.79 19.17 2.73
CA LYS A 80 1.48 19.29 2.07
C LYS A 80 0.97 17.97 1.49
N ILE A 81 1.82 17.19 0.83
CA ILE A 81 1.40 15.98 0.10
C ILE A 81 1.72 14.67 0.84
N GLY A 82 2.66 14.70 1.78
CA GLY A 82 3.07 13.56 2.60
C GLY A 82 1.89 12.79 3.22
N PRO A 83 0.88 13.46 3.82
CA PRO A 83 -0.29 12.77 4.37
C PRO A 83 -1.05 11.93 3.32
N ASN A 84 -1.21 12.43 2.09
CA ASN A 84 -1.90 11.72 1.03
C ASN A 84 -1.07 10.54 0.49
N ILE A 85 0.24 10.72 0.37
CA ILE A 85 1.15 9.63 -0.03
C ILE A 85 1.14 8.55 1.05
N ALA A 86 1.24 8.89 2.33
CA ALA A 86 1.17 7.91 3.41
C ALA A 86 -0.16 7.15 3.41
N ALA A 87 -1.27 7.85 3.15
CA ALA A 87 -2.59 7.24 3.02
C ALA A 87 -2.66 6.24 1.85
N SER A 88 -1.95 6.47 0.73
CA SER A 88 -1.91 5.50 -0.37
C SER A 88 -1.21 4.19 -0.02
N TYR A 89 -0.37 4.19 1.03
CA TYR A 89 0.21 2.97 1.60
C TYR A 89 -0.64 2.36 2.74
N GLY A 90 -1.69 3.04 3.21
CA GLY A 90 -2.48 2.62 4.37
C GLY A 90 -1.89 3.03 5.72
N GLY A 91 -1.05 4.07 5.75
CA GLY A 91 -0.42 4.57 6.98
C GLY A 91 -0.55 6.07 7.17
N THR A 92 0.12 6.59 8.20
CA THR A 92 0.13 8.01 8.54
C THR A 92 1.54 8.58 8.35
N PHE A 93 1.63 9.74 7.70
CA PHE A 93 2.89 10.46 7.52
C PHE A 93 3.40 10.96 8.86
N THR A 94 4.67 10.71 9.18
CA THR A 94 5.26 11.13 10.47
C THR A 94 5.80 12.57 10.47
N GLY A 95 5.78 13.24 9.32
CA GLY A 95 6.44 14.53 9.11
C GLY A 95 7.88 14.40 8.60
N GLN A 96 8.49 13.22 8.68
CA GLN A 96 9.89 12.98 8.29
C GLN A 96 9.99 12.54 6.83
N TRP A 97 10.94 13.12 6.09
CA TRP A 97 11.19 12.78 4.69
C TRP A 97 12.65 13.08 4.32
N ARG A 98 13.14 12.49 3.23
CA ARG A 98 14.44 12.85 2.64
C ARG A 98 14.51 12.49 1.17
N THR A 99 15.31 13.21 0.40
CA THR A 99 15.67 12.84 -0.97
C THR A 99 16.74 11.74 -0.94
N ILE A 100 16.52 10.66 -1.70
CA ILE A 100 17.49 9.55 -1.82
C ILE A 100 18.22 9.57 -3.16
N THR A 101 17.61 10.17 -4.19
CA THR A 101 18.23 10.42 -5.48
C THR A 101 17.77 11.80 -5.95
N GLU A 102 18.71 12.75 -6.04
CA GLU A 102 18.42 14.13 -6.43
C GLU A 102 17.71 14.19 -7.79
N GLY A 103 16.63 14.97 -7.86
CA GLY A 103 15.82 15.14 -9.07
C GLY A 103 14.96 13.96 -9.48
N VAL A 104 15.03 12.82 -8.76
CA VAL A 104 14.39 11.56 -9.18
C VAL A 104 13.48 10.99 -8.11
N MET A 105 13.96 10.86 -6.86
CA MET A 105 13.24 10.10 -5.83
C MET A 105 13.53 10.59 -4.41
N SER A 106 12.45 10.74 -3.65
CA SER A 106 12.44 10.96 -2.21
C SER A 106 11.65 9.86 -1.51
N VAL A 107 11.88 9.74 -0.21
CA VAL A 107 11.12 8.86 0.68
C VAL A 107 10.45 9.67 1.77
N ILE A 108 9.27 9.22 2.20
CA ILE A 108 8.61 9.70 3.40
C ILE A 108 8.58 8.58 4.43
N GLN A 109 8.68 8.93 5.69
CA GLN A 109 8.49 7.99 6.78
C GLN A 109 6.99 7.86 7.08
N VAL A 110 6.51 6.62 7.08
CA VAL A 110 5.12 6.26 7.31
C VAL A 110 5.02 5.38 8.54
N ARG A 111 4.00 5.64 9.34
CA ARG A 111 3.60 4.84 10.49
C ARG A 111 2.38 4.00 10.15
N PHE A 112 2.49 2.69 10.30
CA PHE A 112 1.42 1.72 10.16
C PHE A 112 0.90 1.29 11.53
N LYS A 113 -0.41 1.07 11.66
CA LYS A 113 -1.07 0.56 12.87
C LYS A 113 -1.71 -0.79 12.59
N TYR A 114 -1.58 -1.74 13.52
CA TYR A 114 -2.15 -3.09 13.41
C TYR A 114 -2.31 -3.79 14.77
#